data_AF-T2JWX3-F1
#
_entry.id   AF-T2JWX3-F1
#
_cell.length_a   1.000
_cell.length_b   1.000
_cell.length_c   1.000
_cell.angle_alpha   90.00
_cell.angle_beta   90.00
_cell.angle_gamma   90.00
#
_symmetry.space_group_name_H-M   'P 1'
#
loop_
_entity.id
_entity.type
_entity.pdbx_description
1 polymer ?
#
loop_
_entity_poly.entity_id
_entity_poly.type
_entity_poly.pdbx_seq_one_letter_code
_entity_poly.pdbx_strand_id
1 'polypeptide(L)' 'MTHPVNIGIDEKDRQEIAQGLCRLLADTYTLYLKTHTFHWNVTGPMFNTLHLMNLPQIY' A
#
# COMPACT_ATOMS: atom_id res chain seq x y z
N MET A 1 29.90 -11.67 5.26
CA MET A 1 29.35 -12.99 5.61
C MET A 1 27.94 -12.76 6.14
N THR A 2 26.91 -13.24 5.46
CA THR A 2 25.53 -13.13 5.93
C THR A 2 25.23 -14.35 6.80
N HIS A 3 24.95 -14.12 8.08
CA HIS A 3 24.46 -15.19 8.94
C HIS A 3 23.08 -15.64 8.44
N PRO A 4 22.82 -16.96 8.33
CA PRO A 4 21.51 -17.44 7.95
C PRO A 4 20.47 -16.96 8.97
N VAL A 5 19.39 -16.35 8.48
CA VAL A 5 18.28 -15.87 9.30
C VAL A 5 17.63 -17.08 9.97
N ASN A 6 17.69 -17.15 11.30
CA ASN A 6 17.07 -18.20 12.09
C ASN A 6 16.07 -17.59 13.06
N ILE A 7 14.82 -17.50 12.62
CA ILE A 7 13.70 -16.93 13.37
C ILE A 7 12.56 -17.95 13.59
N GLY A 8 12.86 -19.25 13.44
CA GLY A 8 11.87 -20.31 13.60
C GLY A 8 10.86 -20.46 12.45
N ILE A 9 11.16 -19.90 11.27
CA ILE A 9 10.36 -20.04 10.05
C ILE A 9 11.23 -20.70 8.97
N ASP A 10 10.73 -21.71 8.27
CA ASP A 10 11.48 -22.38 7.22
C ASP A 10 11.78 -21.44 6.04
N GLU A 11 12.91 -21.67 5.36
CA GLU A 11 13.36 -20.78 4.27
C GLU A 11 12.34 -20.66 3.14
N LYS A 12 11.67 -21.76 2.79
CA LYS A 12 10.61 -21.75 1.78
C LYS A 12 9.48 -20.81 2.18
N ASP A 13 8.98 -20.94 3.41
CA ASP A 13 7.88 -20.13 3.91
C ASP A 13 8.29 -18.65 4.01
N ARG A 14 9.54 -18.36 4.42
CA ARG A 14 10.07 -17.00 4.42
C ARG A 14 10.08 -16.38 3.02
N GLN A 15 10.46 -17.14 2.00
CA GLN A 15 10.45 -16.65 0.62
C GLN A 15 9.03 -16.36 0.12
N GLU A 16 8.08 -17.25 0.40
CA GLU A 16 6.67 -17.05 0.07
C GLU A 16 6.09 -15.81 0.77
N ILE A 17 6.36 -15.65 2.07
CA ILE A 17 5.95 -14.47 2.85
C ILE A 17 6.58 -13.20 2.28
N ALA A 18 7.89 -13.21 1.99
CA ALA A 18 8.58 -12.05 1.43
C ALA A 18 7.97 -11.63 0.09
N GLN A 19 7.68 -12.58 -0.80
CA GLN A 19 7.01 -12.29 -2.08
C GLN A 19 5.60 -11.72 -1.87
N GLY A 20 4.83 -12.28 -0.95
CA GLY A 20 3.51 -11.77 -0.59
C GLY A 20 3.56 -10.34 -0.07
N LEU A 21 4.50 -10.03 0.82
CA LEU A 21 4.72 -8.69 1.35
C LEU A 21 5.17 -7.70 0.28
N CYS A 22 6.08 -8.09 -0.61
CA CYS A 22 6.49 -7.25 -1.74
C CYS A 22 5.29 -6.89 -2.63
N ARG A 23 4.42 -7.86 -2.92
CA ARG A 23 3.21 -7.63 -3.72
C ARG A 23 2.23 -6.72 -3.00
N LEU A 24 1.95 -6.98 -1.73
CA LEU A 24 1.07 -6.13 -0.92
C LEU A 24 1.58 -4.69 -0.84
N LEU A 25 2.90 -4.50 -0.66
CA LEU A 25 3.52 -3.19 -0.64
C LEU A 25 3.34 -2.47 -1.99
N ALA A 26 3.59 -3.15 -3.10
CA ALA A 26 3.39 -2.58 -4.43
C ALA A 26 1.93 -2.20 -4.70
N ASP A 27 0.99 -3.07 -4.31
CA ASP A 27 -0.45 -2.86 -4.49
C ASP A 27 -0.96 -1.69 -3.63
N THR A 28 -0.52 -1.60 -2.37
CA THR A 28 -0.89 -0.50 -1.46
C THR A 28 -0.32 0.84 -1.92
N TYR A 29 0.92 0.87 -2.40
CA TYR A 29 1.51 2.08 -2.97
C TYR A 29 0.78 2.51 -4.25
N THR A 30 0.44 1.57 -5.12
CA THR A 30 -0.35 1.83 -6.33
C THR A 30 -1.73 2.39 -5.98
N LEU A 31 -2.40 1.81 -4.98
CA LEU A 31 -3.70 2.30 -4.51
C LEU A 31 -3.58 3.73 -3.97
N TYR A 32 -2.57 4.01 -3.15
CA TYR A 32 -2.29 5.35 -2.64
C TYR A 32 -2.10 6.36 -3.78
N LEU A 33 -1.28 6.04 -4.79
CA LEU A 33 -1.09 6.94 -5.94
C LEU A 33 -2.38 7.20 -6.70
N LYS A 34 -3.23 6.17 -6.87
CA LYS A 34 -4.53 6.31 -7.55
C LYS A 34 -5.48 7.23 -6.79
N THR A 35 -5.60 7.06 -5.47
CA THR A 35 -6.48 7.90 -4.65
C THR A 35 -5.96 9.34 -4.56
N HIS A 36 -4.65 9.52 -4.49
CA HIS A 36 -4.03 10.85 -4.48
C HIS A 36 -4.19 11.57 -5.83
N THR A 37 -4.02 10.84 -6.94
CA THR A 37 -4.28 11.37 -8.29
C THR A 37 -5.75 11.77 -8.44
N PHE A 38 -6.69 10.94 -7.98
CA PHE A 38 -8.10 11.27 -8.00
C PHE A 38 -8.39 12.54 -7.18
N HIS A 39 -7.83 12.65 -5.98
CA HIS A 39 -8.04 13.81 -5.10
C HIS A 39 -7.65 15.13 -5.77
N TRP A 40 -6.53 15.20 -6.49
CA TRP A 40 -6.12 16.43 -7.17
C TRP A 40 -6.79 16.69 -8.52
N ASN A 41 -7.34 15.67 -9.17
CA ASN A 41 -7.92 15.79 -10.52
C ASN A 41 -9.46 15.72 -10.56
N VAL A 42 -10.14 15.51 -9.43
CA VAL A 42 -11.61 15.49 -9.37
C VAL A 42 -12.18 16.89 -9.60
N THR A 43 -13.24 17.00 -10.40
CA THR A 43 -13.96 18.26 -10.69
C THR A 43 -15.47 18.01 -10.79
N GLY A 44 -16.27 19.07 -10.67
CA GLY A 44 -17.73 19.04 -10.90
C GLY A 44 -18.56 19.44 -9.68
N PRO A 45 -19.91 19.32 -9.76
CA PRO A 45 -20.83 19.81 -8.73
C PRO A 45 -20.61 19.22 -7.33
N MET A 46 -20.01 18.02 -7.25
CA MET A 46 -19.70 17.32 -5.99
C MET A 46 -18.23 17.46 -5.57
N PHE A 47 -17.49 18.43 -6.12
CA PHE A 47 -16.04 18.59 -5.87
C PHE A 47 -15.69 18.49 -4.39
N ASN A 48 -16.25 19.34 -3.53
CA ASN A 48 -15.91 19.37 -2.11
C ASN A 48 -16.14 18.02 -1.43
N THR A 49 -17.28 17.38 -1.66
CA THR A 49 -17.60 16.08 -1.05
C THR A 49 -16.62 14.98 -1.48
N LEU A 50 -16.35 14.88 -2.79
CA LEU A 50 -15.46 13.84 -3.33
C LEU A 50 -13.97 14.11 -3.02
N HIS A 51 -13.58 15.38 -2.96
CA HIS A 51 -12.24 15.80 -2.60
C HIS A 51 -11.93 15.48 -1.13
N LEU A 52 -12.87 15.75 -0.21
CA LEU A 52 -12.72 15.45 1.22
C LEU A 52 -12.82 13.96 1.56
N MET A 53 -13.53 13.15 0.76
CA MET A 53 -13.69 11.71 0.99
C MET A 53 -12.37 10.93 1.05
N ASN A 54 -11.33 11.39 0.34
CA ASN A 54 -10.03 10.71 0.25
C ASN A 54 -8.95 11.32 1.18
N LEU A 55 -9.33 12.20 2.10
CA LEU A 55 -8.40 12.68 3.11
C LEU A 55 -7.99 11.53 4.05
N PRO A 56 -6.71 11.47 4.46
CA PRO A 56 -6.25 10.45 5.41
C PRO A 56 -7.11 10.49 6.67
N GLN A 57 -7.81 9.40 6.96
CA GLN A 57 -8.49 9.18 8.25
C GLN A 57 -7.44 8.79 9.29
N ILE A 58 -6.54 9.73 9.61
CA ILE A 58 -5.58 9.56 10.70
C ILE A 58 -6.24 10.20 11.92
N TYR A 59 -6.83 9.37 12.78
CA TYR A 59 -7.12 9.67 14.18
C TYR A 59 -6.12 8.92 15.05
#